data_AF-A0A2T0K688-F1
#
_entry.id   AF-A0A2T0K688-F1
#
_cell.length_a   1.000
_cell.length_b   1.000
_cell.length_c   1.000
_cell.angle_alpha   90.00
_cell.angle_beta   90.00
_cell.angle_gamma   90.00
#
_symmetry.space_group_name_H-M   'P 1'
#
loop_
_entity.id
_entity.type
_entity.pdbx_description
1 polymer ?
#
loop_
_entity_poly.entity_id
_entity_poly.type
_entity_poly.pdbx_seq_one_letter_code
_entity_poly.pdbx_strand_id
1 'polypeptide(L)' 'LGDKVVDLHVWRVGPGHMSAVVSVATDETQRDSRFYHAVLGRFMGLSHVTVEVQPLQTAA' A
#
# COMPACT_ATOMS: atom_id res chain seq x y z
N LEU A 1 3.04 -17.55 -2.84
CA LEU A 1 1.85 -16.69 -3.00
C LEU A 1 2.00 -15.53 -2.03
N GLY A 2 1.75 -14.33 -2.49
CA GLY A 2 1.92 -13.10 -1.71
C GLY A 2 1.01 -12.03 -2.27
N ASP A 3 0.76 -11.01 -1.46
CA ASP A 3 -0.11 -9.90 -1.83
C ASP A 3 0.43 -9.18 -3.07
N LYS A 4 -0.47 -8.69 -3.92
CA LYS A 4 -0.13 -8.02 -5.17
C LYS A 4 -0.36 -6.53 -5.06
N VAL A 5 0.64 -5.73 -5.40
CA VAL A 5 0.43 -4.31 -5.65
C VAL A 5 -0.26 -4.17 -7.00
N VAL A 6 -1.48 -3.64 -7.00
CA VAL A 6 -2.28 -3.46 -8.23
C VAL A 6 -2.16 -2.06 -8.80
N ASP A 7 -1.89 -1.07 -7.94
CA ASP A 7 -1.63 0.30 -8.32
C ASP A 7 -0.66 0.93 -7.32
N LEU A 8 0.25 1.76 -7.82
CA LEU A 8 1.24 2.46 -7.00
C LEU A 8 1.57 3.82 -7.62
N HIS A 9 1.20 4.86 -6.90
CA HIS A 9 1.57 6.22 -7.20
C HIS A 9 2.47 6.75 -6.10
N VAL A 10 3.65 7.24 -6.46
CA VAL A 10 4.62 7.83 -5.52
C VAL A 10 5.06 9.18 -6.04
N TRP A 11 5.05 10.20 -5.19
CA TRP A 11 5.47 11.54 -5.55
C TRP A 11 6.23 12.22 -4.42
N ARG A 12 7.03 13.22 -4.78
CA ARG A 12 7.76 14.05 -3.81
C ARG A 12 6.86 15.19 -3.34
N VAL A 13 6.76 15.37 -2.03
CA VAL A 13 6.09 16.54 -1.42
C VAL A 13 7.09 17.56 -0.88
N GLY A 14 8.35 17.16 -0.65
CA GLY A 14 9.44 18.05 -0.27
C GLY A 14 10.80 17.34 -0.21
N PRO A 15 11.87 18.06 0.14
CA PRO A 15 13.18 17.44 0.42
C PRO A 15 13.03 16.36 1.49
N GLY A 16 13.46 15.13 1.21
CA GLY A 16 13.34 14.00 2.15
C GLY A 16 11.94 13.41 2.34
N HIS A 17 10.90 14.00 1.76
CA HIS A 17 9.50 13.62 2.00
C HIS A 17 8.81 13.16 0.71
N MET A 18 8.39 11.90 0.72
CA MET A 18 7.61 11.24 -0.33
C MET A 18 6.21 10.95 0.20
N SER A 19 5.23 10.94 -0.70
CA SER A 19 3.89 10.45 -0.41
C SER A 19 3.51 9.37 -1.41
N ALA A 20 2.60 8.48 -1.01
CA ALA A 20 2.15 7.40 -1.86
C ALA A 20 0.65 7.11 -1.72
N VAL A 21 0.05 6.65 -2.82
CA VAL A 21 -1.19 5.87 -2.81
C VAL A 21 -0.84 4.49 -3.32
N VAL A 22 -1.30 3.46 -2.61
CA VAL A 22 -1.09 2.07 -3.01
C VAL A 22 -2.39 1.30 -2.87
N SER A 23 -2.72 0.53 -3.90
CA SER A 23 -3.82 -0.43 -3.87
C SER A 23 -3.22 -1.84 -3.86
N VAL A 24 -3.63 -2.67 -2.91
CA VAL A 24 -3.11 -4.02 -2.69
C VAL A 24 -4.23 -5.04 -2.82
N ALA A 25 -4.01 -6.06 -3.64
CA ALA A 25 -4.87 -7.23 -3.74
C ALA A 25 -4.33 -8.38 -2.88
N THR A 26 -5.17 -8.93 -2.00
CA THR A 26 -4.81 -10.03 -1.10
C THR A 26 -5.95 -11.05 -0.97
N ASP A 27 -5.62 -12.31 -0.74
CA ASP A 27 -6.57 -13.37 -0.35
C ASP A 27 -6.69 -13.51 1.17
N GLU A 28 -5.85 -12.79 1.94
CA GLU A 28 -5.87 -12.84 3.40
C GLU A 28 -6.89 -11.85 3.97
N THR A 29 -7.97 -12.39 4.54
CA THR A 29 -9.08 -11.61 5.12
C THR A 29 -8.69 -10.74 6.31
N GLN A 30 -7.60 -11.07 7.02
CA GLN A 30 -7.13 -10.28 8.16
C GLN A 30 -6.23 -9.11 7.79
N ARG A 31 -5.75 -9.02 6.53
CA ARG A 31 -4.87 -7.94 6.08
C ARG A 31 -5.70 -6.77 5.58
N ASP A 32 -6.05 -5.87 6.48
CA ASP A 32 -6.70 -4.60 6.15
C ASP A 32 -5.68 -3.48 5.86
N SER A 33 -6.16 -2.27 5.59
CA SER A 33 -5.27 -1.12 5.32
C SER A 33 -4.30 -0.84 6.48
N ARG A 34 -4.67 -1.12 7.73
CA ARG A 34 -3.81 -0.88 8.90
C ARG A 34 -2.60 -1.81 8.90
N PHE A 35 -2.79 -3.06 8.51
CA PHE A 35 -1.69 -4.02 8.36
C PHE A 35 -0.62 -3.47 7.42
N TYR A 36 -1.01 -3.03 6.23
CA TYR A 36 -0.06 -2.51 5.24
C TYR A 36 0.51 -1.14 5.64
N HIS A 37 -0.27 -0.30 6.32
CA HIS A 37 0.26 0.91 6.94
C HIS A 37 1.40 0.61 7.92
N ALA A 38 1.26 -0.41 8.76
CA ALA A 38 2.32 -0.83 9.68
C ALA A 38 3.56 -1.35 8.94
N VAL A 39 3.37 -2.13 7.86
CA VAL A 39 4.46 -2.60 6.99
C VAL A 39 5.22 -1.43 6.35
N LEU A 40 4.50 -0.40 5.89
CA LEU A 40 5.07 0.78 5.25
C LEU A 40 5.70 1.76 6.24
N GLY A 41 5.34 1.70 7.52
CA GLY A 41 5.87 2.57 8.59
C GLY A 41 7.39 2.49 8.79
N ARG A 42 8.05 1.45 8.27
CA ARG A 42 9.52 1.34 8.29
C ARG A 42 10.24 2.33 7.36
N PHE A 43 9.53 2.96 6.43
CA PHE A 43 10.11 3.89 5.46
C PHE A 43 10.02 5.32 5.98
N MET A 44 11.07 5.79 6.67
CA MET A 44 11.13 7.11 7.30
C MET A 44 10.92 8.31 6.36
N GLY A 45 11.13 8.13 5.05
CA GLY A 45 10.90 9.17 4.04
C GLY A 45 9.47 9.24 3.50
N LEU A 46 8.57 8.36 3.96
CA LEU A 46 7.19 8.27 3.48
C LEU A 46 6.27 9.02 4.45
N SER A 47 5.94 10.27 4.11
CA SER A 47 5.22 11.19 4.99
C SER A 47 3.73 10.95 5.02
N HIS A 48 3.07 10.86 3.86
CA HIS A 48 1.63 10.56 3.77
C HIS A 48 1.40 9.34 2.88
N VAL A 49 0.57 8.42 3.36
CA VAL A 49 0.20 7.20 2.63
C VAL A 49 -1.30 7.03 2.67
N THR A 50 -1.87 6.63 1.55
CA THR A 50 -3.21 6.04 1.50
C THR A 50 -3.07 4.60 1.03
N VAL A 51 -3.68 3.67 1.76
CA VAL A 51 -3.74 2.26 1.37
C VAL A 51 -5.19 1.87 1.08
N GLU A 52 -5.42 1.38 -0.12
CA GLU A 52 -6.63 0.63 -0.47
C GLU A 52 -6.31 -0.87 -0.47
N VAL A 53 -7.22 -1.67 0.09
CA VAL A 53 -7.10 -3.13 0.06
C VAL A 53 -8.32 -3.71 -0.63
N GLN A 54 -8.06 -4.60 -1.58
CA GLN A 54 -9.08 -5.32 -2.33
C GLN A 54 -8.85 -6.83 -2.26
N PRO A 55 -9.90 -7.65 -2.36
CA PRO A 55 -9.73 -9.09 -2.50
C PRO A 55 -8.97 -9.41 -3.79
N LEU A 56 -8.21 -10.51 -3.80
CA LEU A 56 -7.63 -11.05 -5.02
C LEU A 56 -8.75 -11.34 -6.03
N GLN A 57 -8.87 -10.49 -7.04
CA GLN A 57 -9.81 -10.70 -8.12
C GLN A 57 -9.33 -11.87 -8.95
N THR A 58 -10.07 -12.98 -8.91
CA THR A 58 -9.87 -14.07 -9.86
C THR A 58 -10.38 -13.58 -11.20
N ALA A 59 -9.49 -13.49 -12.20
CA ALA A 59 -9.92 -13.20 -13.55
C ALA A 59 -10.93 -14.28 -13.98
N ALA A 60 -12.11 -13.84 -14.42
CA ALA A 60 -13.17 -14.70 -14.95
C ALA A 60 -12.74 -15.36 -16.27
#